data_AF-A0A839ELS3-F1
#
_entry.id   AF-A0A839ELS3-F1
#
_cell.length_a   1.000
_cell.length_b   1.000
_cell.length_c   1.000
_cell.angle_alpha   90.00
_cell.angle_beta   90.00
_cell.angle_gamma   90.00
#
_symmetry.space_group_name_H-M   'P 1'
#
loop_
_entity.id
_entity.type
_entity.pdbx_description
1 polymer ?
#
loop_
_entity_poly.entity_id
_entity_poly.type
_entity_poly.pdbx_seq_one_letter_code
_entity_poly.pdbx_strand_id
1 'polypeptide(L)'
;MNDTFAASTKPNYTLADFLSTYRYWALFFSSLFAAAGVQGLMSVFPLIAQNAASTPQTVAVFYLGSTVGWVVGAFVAFIIAARNGWAALISSTLVCGVVTVGFLAVPWAWGSLVFLFLFGVAVGTVRAVFPLAIAILLVSGRPGKIDFACALTLMSTTILISALAPMGAAMLFVFDQSGLSVIWSFPVCLLLAILVLLPARHFDFDEAPRQRHKPLPQHERSPVVVAIIFLMLPILLFLIGLGTHFFQVNVFDNVFFLVPLVCAAAGAIIYFAYWVHHIHGELAGAAASQRLLTPLGATLIAIFVPLGLPVLVMTLGDLLNDRVRDRGKGALISITWLAVWSVLLPPLAMAMIQNGANKSYATA
;
A
#
# COMPACT_ATOMS: atom_id res chain seq x y z
N MET A 1 -20.77 -37.57 7.45
CA MET A 1 -20.83 -37.73 5.98
C MET A 1 -19.39 -37.65 5.51
N ASN A 2 -18.93 -38.77 4.96
CA ASN A 2 -17.54 -39.20 4.90
C ASN A 2 -16.61 -38.31 4.06
N ASP A 3 -15.34 -38.41 4.43
CA ASP A 3 -14.15 -37.89 3.77
C ASP A 3 -14.16 -38.05 2.25
N THR A 4 -14.09 -36.91 1.56
CA THR A 4 -13.37 -36.79 0.30
C THR A 4 -12.34 -35.67 0.46
N PHE A 5 -11.25 -35.95 1.17
CA PHE A 5 -9.98 -35.26 0.95
C PHE A 5 -9.42 -35.73 -0.41
N ALA A 6 -10.09 -35.36 -1.50
CA ALA A 6 -9.39 -35.22 -2.75
C ALA A 6 -8.48 -34.00 -2.53
N ALA A 7 -7.19 -34.24 -2.28
CA ALA A 7 -6.20 -33.18 -2.33
C ALA A 7 -6.39 -32.47 -3.67
N SER A 8 -6.87 -31.22 -3.62
CA SER A 8 -7.01 -30.38 -4.80
C SER A 8 -5.67 -30.40 -5.53
N THR A 9 -5.63 -31.00 -6.72
CA THR A 9 -4.48 -30.99 -7.64
C THR A 9 -4.19 -29.59 -8.20
N LYS A 10 -4.98 -28.59 -7.81
CA LYS A 10 -4.79 -27.21 -8.22
C LYS A 10 -3.86 -26.48 -7.24
N PRO A 11 -2.88 -25.73 -7.75
CA PRO A 11 -1.93 -24.99 -6.92
C PRO A 11 -2.67 -23.93 -6.09
N ASN A 12 -2.31 -23.80 -4.82
CA ASN A 12 -2.84 -22.79 -3.90
C ASN A 12 -1.87 -21.61 -3.83
N TYR A 13 -2.35 -20.38 -3.95
CA TYR A 13 -1.53 -19.19 -3.75
C TYR A 13 -1.18 -19.02 -2.28
N THR A 14 0.12 -18.87 -1.99
CA THR A 14 0.60 -18.38 -0.69
C THR A 14 0.63 -16.85 -0.67
N LEU A 15 0.73 -16.26 0.52
CA LEU A 15 0.93 -14.82 0.68
C LEU A 15 2.10 -14.31 -0.18
N ALA A 16 3.21 -15.06 -0.17
CA ALA A 16 4.40 -14.69 -0.90
C ALA A 16 4.26 -14.84 -2.43
N ASP A 17 3.34 -15.67 -2.91
CA ASP A 17 2.99 -15.73 -4.33
C ASP A 17 2.26 -14.46 -4.76
N PHE A 18 1.22 -14.04 -4.03
CA PHE A 18 0.49 -12.82 -4.34
C PHE A 18 1.43 -11.61 -4.43
N LEU A 19 2.21 -11.39 -3.38
CA LEU A 19 3.10 -10.24 -3.23
C LEU A 19 4.25 -10.22 -4.24
N SER A 20 4.53 -11.33 -4.90
CA SER A 20 5.56 -11.42 -5.95
C SER A 20 4.99 -11.18 -7.34
N THR A 21 3.69 -10.93 -7.48
CA THR A 21 3.05 -10.67 -8.77
C THR A 21 2.80 -9.19 -9.02
N TYR A 22 2.98 -8.77 -10.27
CA TYR A 22 2.54 -7.44 -10.70
C TYR A 22 1.04 -7.22 -10.49
N ARG A 23 0.22 -8.27 -10.67
CA ARG A 23 -1.25 -8.23 -10.50
C ARG A 23 -1.65 -7.70 -9.11
N TYR A 24 -1.02 -8.21 -8.06
CA TYR A 24 -1.26 -7.75 -6.70
C TYR A 24 -0.87 -6.28 -6.52
N TRP A 25 0.32 -5.88 -6.96
CA TRP A 25 0.77 -4.49 -6.84
C TRP A 25 -0.07 -3.52 -7.67
N ALA A 26 -0.54 -3.96 -8.84
CA ALA A 26 -1.42 -3.17 -9.67
C ALA A 26 -2.73 -2.86 -8.96
N LEU A 27 -3.35 -3.89 -8.35
CA LEU A 27 -4.54 -3.72 -7.51
C LEU A 27 -4.28 -2.81 -6.30
N PHE A 28 -3.13 -3.00 -5.63
CA PHE A 28 -2.73 -2.19 -4.48
C PHE A 28 -2.61 -0.71 -4.82
N PHE A 29 -1.79 -0.36 -5.82
CA PHE A 29 -1.56 1.03 -6.19
C PHE A 29 -2.80 1.66 -6.82
N SER A 30 -3.58 0.91 -7.61
CA SER A 30 -4.82 1.42 -8.17
C SER A 30 -5.85 1.74 -7.08
N SER A 31 -6.01 0.84 -6.10
CA SER A 31 -6.83 1.09 -4.91
C SER A 31 -6.33 2.29 -4.11
N LEU A 32 -5.02 2.41 -3.93
CA LEU A 32 -4.40 3.54 -3.22
C LEU A 32 -4.69 4.87 -3.92
N PHE A 33 -4.47 4.97 -5.24
CA PHE A 33 -4.72 6.19 -5.98
C PHE A 33 -6.20 6.56 -6.01
N ALA A 34 -7.08 5.57 -6.25
CA ALA A 34 -8.52 5.78 -6.19
C ALA A 34 -8.96 6.26 -4.80
N ALA A 35 -8.52 5.57 -3.73
CA ALA A 35 -8.85 5.94 -2.35
C ALA A 35 -8.32 7.34 -1.98
N ALA A 36 -7.06 7.65 -2.32
CA ALA A 36 -6.46 8.96 -2.04
C ALA A 36 -7.21 10.08 -2.77
N GLY A 37 -7.52 9.90 -4.05
CA GLY A 37 -8.28 10.87 -4.83
C GLY A 37 -9.68 11.10 -4.26
N VAL A 38 -10.40 10.02 -3.92
CA VAL A 38 -11.73 10.11 -3.31
C VAL A 38 -11.68 10.80 -1.95
N GLN A 39 -10.75 10.42 -1.07
CA GLN A 39 -10.63 10.98 0.27
C GLN A 39 -10.25 12.47 0.23
N GLY A 40 -9.28 12.84 -0.61
CA GLY A 40 -8.88 14.23 -0.78
C GLY A 40 -10.04 15.09 -1.30
N LEU A 41 -10.74 14.64 -2.34
CA LEU A 41 -11.93 15.33 -2.85
C LEU A 41 -13.00 15.46 -1.76
N MET A 42 -13.40 14.35 -1.14
CA MET A 42 -14.48 14.32 -0.14
C MET A 42 -14.21 15.20 1.09
N SER A 43 -12.94 15.38 1.47
CA SER A 43 -12.57 16.20 2.62
C SER A 43 -12.75 17.70 2.41
N VAL A 44 -12.55 18.19 1.17
CA VAL A 44 -12.53 19.62 0.87
C VAL A 44 -13.74 20.03 0.01
N PHE A 45 -14.41 19.09 -0.65
CA PHE A 45 -15.56 19.36 -1.53
C PHE A 45 -16.65 20.25 -0.91
N PRO A 46 -17.05 20.10 0.37
CA PRO A 46 -18.03 21.01 0.98
C PRO A 46 -17.59 22.47 0.99
N LEU A 47 -16.30 22.73 1.18
CA LEU A 47 -15.73 24.08 1.18
C LEU A 47 -15.74 24.65 -0.24
N ILE A 48 -15.37 23.83 -1.22
CA ILE A 48 -15.38 24.21 -2.64
C ILE A 48 -16.79 24.54 -3.11
N ALA A 49 -17.76 23.67 -2.78
CA ALA A 49 -19.16 23.87 -3.17
C ALA A 49 -19.77 25.12 -2.51
N GLN A 50 -19.44 25.39 -1.24
CA GLN A 50 -19.89 26.62 -0.56
C GLN A 50 -19.26 27.88 -1.15
N ASN A 51 -17.98 27.84 -1.53
CA ASN A 51 -17.33 28.94 -2.26
C ASN A 51 -17.99 29.20 -3.63
N ALA A 52 -18.54 28.15 -4.25
CA ALA A 52 -19.36 28.23 -5.46
C ALA A 52 -20.85 28.58 -5.20
N ALA A 53 -21.17 29.16 -4.03
CA ALA A 53 -22.51 29.57 -3.61
C ALA A 53 -23.54 28.43 -3.48
N SER A 54 -23.12 27.17 -3.35
CA SER A 54 -24.02 26.06 -3.06
C SER A 54 -24.45 26.03 -1.59
N THR A 55 -25.72 25.74 -1.33
CA THR A 55 -26.22 25.60 0.04
C THR A 55 -25.78 24.26 0.65
N PRO A 56 -25.74 24.15 1.99
CA PRO A 56 -25.44 22.88 2.66
C PRO A 56 -26.37 21.73 2.26
N GLN A 57 -27.66 22.02 1.97
CA GLN A 57 -28.60 20.99 1.51
C GLN A 57 -28.24 20.46 0.12
N THR A 58 -27.82 21.35 -0.77
CA THR A 58 -27.35 20.99 -2.12
C THR A 58 -26.09 20.12 -2.04
N VAL A 59 -25.15 20.44 -1.15
CA VAL A 59 -23.96 19.61 -0.88
C VAL A 59 -24.35 18.24 -0.30
N ALA A 60 -25.37 18.17 0.56
CA ALA A 60 -25.84 16.89 1.12
C ALA A 60 -26.32 15.91 0.04
N VAL A 61 -26.83 16.41 -1.09
CA VAL A 61 -27.26 15.57 -2.23
C VAL A 61 -26.07 14.83 -2.87
N PHE A 62 -24.89 15.43 -2.90
CA PHE A 62 -23.66 14.75 -3.35
C PHE A 62 -23.31 13.58 -2.43
N TYR A 63 -23.38 13.76 -1.11
CA TYR A 63 -23.10 12.68 -0.14
C TYR A 63 -24.17 11.58 -0.16
N LEU A 64 -25.43 11.94 -0.39
CA LEU A 64 -26.50 10.99 -0.64
C LEU A 64 -26.20 10.16 -1.90
N GLY A 65 -25.83 10.82 -3.00
CA GLY A 65 -25.39 10.17 -4.23
C GLY A 65 -24.22 9.23 -3.98
N SER A 66 -23.21 9.66 -3.22
CA SER A 66 -22.06 8.83 -2.83
C SER A 66 -22.46 7.58 -2.04
N THR A 67 -23.43 7.71 -1.14
CA THR A 67 -23.97 6.57 -0.37
C THR A 67 -24.71 5.59 -1.28
N VAL A 68 -25.49 6.08 -2.24
CA VAL A 68 -26.11 5.22 -3.27
C VAL A 68 -25.04 4.59 -4.17
N GLY A 69 -23.99 5.33 -4.49
CA GLY A 69 -22.83 4.86 -5.23
C GLY A 69 -22.15 3.65 -4.59
N TRP A 70 -22.15 3.55 -3.25
CA TRP A 70 -21.66 2.34 -2.57
C TRP A 70 -22.43 1.08 -2.96
N VAL A 71 -23.76 1.19 -3.05
CA VAL A 71 -24.63 0.09 -3.46
C VAL A 71 -24.32 -0.30 -4.91
N VAL A 72 -24.22 0.69 -5.80
CA VAL A 72 -23.86 0.47 -7.21
C VAL A 72 -22.48 -0.19 -7.34
N GLY A 73 -21.48 0.29 -6.59
CA GLY A 73 -20.15 -0.28 -6.57
C GLY A 73 -20.12 -1.72 -6.04
N ALA A 74 -20.94 -2.05 -5.04
CA ALA A 74 -21.09 -3.42 -4.60
C ALA A 74 -21.65 -4.33 -5.71
N PHE A 75 -22.69 -3.88 -6.42
CA PHE A 75 -23.22 -4.63 -7.57
C PHE A 75 -22.16 -4.84 -8.66
N VAL A 76 -21.38 -3.81 -9.00
CA VAL A 76 -20.30 -3.92 -9.98
C VAL A 76 -19.23 -4.92 -9.52
N ALA A 77 -18.83 -4.88 -8.24
CA ALA A 77 -17.87 -5.83 -7.70
C ALA A 77 -18.41 -7.28 -7.75
N PHE A 78 -19.62 -7.53 -7.27
CA PHE A 78 -20.15 -8.89 -7.21
C PHE A 78 -20.50 -9.49 -8.58
N ILE A 79 -21.07 -8.70 -9.50
CA ILE A 79 -21.55 -9.22 -10.79
C ILE A 79 -20.45 -9.18 -11.84
N ILE A 80 -19.81 -8.03 -11.99
CA ILE A 80 -18.85 -7.80 -13.08
C ILE A 80 -17.48 -8.32 -12.67
N ALA A 81 -17.01 -8.06 -11.45
CA ALA A 81 -15.66 -8.49 -11.07
C ALA A 81 -15.53 -10.01 -10.92
N ALA A 82 -16.61 -10.72 -10.57
CA ALA A 82 -16.64 -12.18 -10.55
C ALA A 82 -16.48 -12.84 -11.94
N ARG A 83 -16.71 -12.08 -13.02
CA ARG A 83 -16.58 -12.56 -14.42
C ARG A 83 -15.37 -11.96 -15.12
N ASN A 84 -15.13 -10.68 -14.91
CA ASN A 84 -14.04 -9.91 -15.50
C ASN A 84 -13.67 -8.74 -14.58
N GLY A 85 -12.81 -9.00 -13.59
CA GLY A 85 -12.33 -8.00 -12.62
C GLY A 85 -11.64 -6.81 -13.27
N TRP A 86 -10.95 -7.02 -14.38
CA TRP A 86 -10.25 -5.96 -15.09
C TRP A 86 -11.23 -4.93 -15.67
N ALA A 87 -12.27 -5.42 -16.36
CA ALA A 87 -13.31 -4.57 -16.91
C ALA A 87 -14.07 -3.82 -15.80
N ALA A 88 -14.44 -4.50 -14.71
CA ALA A 88 -15.18 -3.89 -13.60
C ALA A 88 -14.46 -2.69 -12.98
N LEU A 89 -13.15 -2.85 -12.73
CA LEU A 89 -12.32 -1.81 -12.11
C LEU A 89 -12.07 -0.64 -13.07
N ILE A 90 -11.70 -0.93 -14.32
CA ILE A 90 -11.40 0.11 -15.30
C ILE A 90 -12.65 0.87 -15.72
N SER A 91 -13.77 0.18 -16.01
CA SER A 91 -14.99 0.85 -16.45
C SER A 91 -15.52 1.79 -15.37
N SER A 92 -15.52 1.37 -14.10
CA SER A 92 -15.97 2.21 -12.98
C SER A 92 -15.08 3.43 -12.80
N THR A 93 -13.77 3.24 -12.89
CA THR A 93 -12.78 4.33 -12.77
C THR A 93 -12.87 5.31 -13.94
N LEU A 94 -13.03 4.80 -15.17
CA LEU A 94 -13.18 5.60 -16.37
C LEU A 94 -14.48 6.41 -16.36
N VAL A 95 -15.61 5.79 -16.02
CA VAL A 95 -16.91 6.48 -15.90
C VAL A 95 -16.80 7.59 -14.86
N CYS A 96 -16.20 7.33 -13.70
CA CYS A 96 -15.99 8.37 -12.69
C CYS A 96 -15.08 9.51 -13.19
N GLY A 97 -14.02 9.20 -13.93
CA GLY A 97 -13.16 10.20 -14.57
C GLY A 97 -13.91 11.08 -15.56
N VAL A 98 -14.70 10.47 -16.45
CA VAL A 98 -15.53 11.20 -17.43
C VAL A 98 -16.57 12.09 -16.74
N VAL A 99 -17.26 11.58 -15.72
CA VAL A 99 -18.22 12.36 -14.94
C VAL A 99 -17.52 13.54 -14.24
N THR A 100 -16.31 13.34 -13.72
CA THR A 100 -15.51 14.40 -13.09
C THR A 100 -15.07 15.47 -14.09
N VAL A 101 -14.61 15.08 -15.28
CA VAL A 101 -14.25 16.02 -16.35
C VAL A 101 -15.49 16.77 -16.84
N GLY A 102 -16.63 16.09 -16.97
CA GLY A 102 -17.91 16.74 -17.25
C GLY A 102 -18.31 17.73 -16.15
N PHE A 103 -18.07 17.39 -14.89
CA PHE A 103 -18.26 18.29 -13.74
C PHE A 103 -17.42 19.56 -13.87
N LEU A 104 -16.14 19.43 -14.20
CA LEU A 104 -15.23 20.55 -14.43
C LEU A 104 -15.63 21.42 -15.64
N ALA A 105 -16.15 20.82 -16.70
CA ALA A 105 -16.53 21.52 -17.93
C ALA A 105 -17.80 22.38 -17.78
N VAL A 106 -18.60 22.16 -16.73
CA VAL A 106 -19.91 22.80 -16.57
C VAL A 106 -20.06 23.48 -15.18
N PRO A 107 -19.28 24.54 -14.87
CA PRO A 107 -19.34 25.22 -13.56
C PRO A 107 -20.73 25.75 -13.18
N TRP A 108 -21.51 26.20 -14.16
CA TRP A 108 -22.86 26.70 -13.94
C TRP A 108 -23.85 25.63 -13.44
N ALA A 109 -23.52 24.34 -13.61
CA ALA A 109 -24.34 23.21 -13.15
C ALA A 109 -23.96 22.72 -11.75
N TRP A 110 -22.98 23.33 -11.07
CA TRP A 110 -22.51 22.87 -9.76
C TRP A 110 -23.57 22.99 -8.65
N GLY A 111 -24.58 23.84 -8.83
CA GLY A 111 -25.75 23.92 -7.94
C GLY A 111 -26.87 22.93 -8.27
N SER A 112 -26.77 22.16 -9.36
CA SER A 112 -27.82 21.23 -9.79
C SER A 112 -27.84 19.98 -8.93
N LEU A 113 -28.99 19.70 -8.32
CA LEU A 113 -29.20 18.52 -7.49
C LEU A 113 -28.94 17.22 -8.25
N VAL A 114 -29.41 17.13 -9.50
CA VAL A 114 -29.23 15.94 -10.34
C VAL A 114 -27.75 15.73 -10.64
N PHE A 115 -27.04 16.81 -10.95
CA PHE A 115 -25.63 16.72 -11.33
C PHE A 115 -24.76 16.31 -10.15
N LEU A 116 -24.98 16.92 -8.97
CA LEU A 116 -24.29 16.55 -7.74
C LEU A 116 -24.62 15.13 -7.29
N PHE A 117 -25.87 14.70 -7.45
CA PHE A 117 -26.27 13.33 -7.15
C PHE A 117 -25.50 12.33 -8.04
N LEU A 118 -25.50 12.53 -9.35
CA LEU A 118 -24.79 11.66 -10.31
C LEU A 118 -23.27 11.67 -10.08
N PHE A 119 -22.70 12.83 -9.79
CA PHE A 119 -21.28 12.93 -9.44
C PHE A 119 -20.97 12.17 -8.16
N GLY A 120 -21.81 12.33 -7.12
CA GLY A 120 -21.75 11.55 -5.90
C GLY A 120 -21.79 10.06 -6.17
N VAL A 121 -22.76 9.58 -6.95
CA VAL A 121 -22.89 8.16 -7.32
C VAL A 121 -21.62 7.63 -7.98
N ALA A 122 -21.03 8.38 -8.93
CA ALA A 122 -19.81 7.97 -9.60
C ALA A 122 -18.62 7.85 -8.63
N VAL A 123 -18.43 8.83 -7.75
CA VAL A 123 -17.36 8.83 -6.74
C VAL A 123 -17.58 7.70 -5.71
N GLY A 124 -18.80 7.51 -5.24
CA GLY A 124 -19.18 6.45 -4.31
C GLY A 124 -19.00 5.05 -4.91
N THR A 125 -19.29 4.89 -6.20
CA THR A 125 -19.06 3.64 -6.94
C THR A 125 -17.58 3.27 -6.91
N VAL A 126 -16.68 4.16 -7.33
CA VAL A 126 -15.23 3.91 -7.29
C VAL A 126 -14.76 3.58 -5.87
N ARG A 127 -15.24 4.31 -4.86
CA ARG A 127 -14.90 4.05 -3.45
C ARG A 127 -15.23 2.63 -2.99
N ALA A 128 -16.34 2.06 -3.47
CA ALA A 128 -16.82 0.75 -3.06
C ALA A 128 -16.29 -0.41 -3.92
N VAL A 129 -16.13 -0.22 -5.24
CA VAL A 129 -15.72 -1.31 -6.14
C VAL A 129 -14.36 -1.88 -5.74
N PHE A 130 -13.36 -1.04 -5.45
CA PHE A 130 -11.99 -1.51 -5.18
C PHE A 130 -11.88 -2.50 -4.01
N PRO A 131 -12.28 -2.17 -2.76
CA PRO A 131 -12.12 -3.10 -1.63
C PRO A 131 -12.91 -4.40 -1.83
N LEU A 132 -14.08 -4.33 -2.45
CA LEU A 132 -14.94 -5.50 -2.70
C LEU A 132 -14.39 -6.40 -3.82
N ALA A 133 -13.98 -5.79 -4.94
CA ALA A 133 -13.39 -6.52 -6.06
C ALA A 133 -12.04 -7.15 -5.68
N ILE A 134 -11.21 -6.48 -4.88
CA ILE A 134 -9.95 -7.05 -4.37
C ILE A 134 -10.21 -8.34 -3.59
N ALA A 135 -11.21 -8.35 -2.70
CA ALA A 135 -11.54 -9.56 -1.95
C ALA A 135 -11.95 -10.71 -2.88
N ILE A 136 -12.79 -10.44 -3.89
CA ILE A 136 -13.23 -11.43 -4.89
C ILE A 136 -12.03 -11.96 -5.70
N LEU A 137 -11.15 -11.07 -6.15
CA LEU A 137 -9.98 -11.42 -6.96
C LEU A 137 -8.97 -12.24 -6.16
N LEU A 138 -8.70 -11.90 -4.89
CA LEU A 138 -7.78 -12.66 -4.04
C LEU A 138 -8.30 -14.09 -3.77
N VAL A 139 -9.61 -14.28 -3.65
CA VAL A 139 -10.21 -15.61 -3.48
C VAL A 139 -9.99 -16.51 -4.71
N SER A 140 -9.87 -15.93 -5.91
CA SER A 140 -9.64 -16.71 -7.14
C SER A 140 -8.35 -17.54 -7.07
N GLY A 141 -7.32 -17.06 -6.35
CA GLY A 141 -6.06 -17.77 -6.12
C GLY A 141 -6.14 -18.97 -5.17
N ARG A 142 -7.35 -19.26 -4.64
CA ARG A 142 -7.63 -20.32 -3.66
C ARG A 142 -6.65 -20.35 -2.47
N PRO A 143 -6.31 -19.19 -1.87
CA PRO A 143 -5.36 -19.15 -0.77
C PRO A 143 -5.88 -19.85 0.48
N GLY A 144 -4.96 -20.29 1.33
CA GLY A 144 -5.28 -20.66 2.70
C GLY A 144 -5.90 -19.49 3.47
N LYS A 145 -6.66 -19.77 4.53
CA LYS A 145 -7.34 -18.74 5.33
C LYS A 145 -6.39 -17.64 5.83
N ILE A 146 -5.19 -18.04 6.27
CA ILE A 146 -4.17 -17.13 6.80
C ILE A 146 -3.56 -16.29 5.66
N ASP A 147 -3.21 -16.92 4.54
CA ASP A 147 -2.64 -16.22 3.37
C ASP A 147 -3.61 -15.18 2.80
N PHE A 148 -4.90 -15.54 2.69
CA PHE A 148 -5.96 -14.63 2.30
C PHE A 148 -6.08 -13.45 3.26
N ALA A 149 -6.20 -13.74 4.55
CA ALA A 149 -6.37 -12.72 5.57
C ALA A 149 -5.18 -11.74 5.58
N CYS A 150 -3.95 -12.25 5.46
CA CYS A 150 -2.76 -11.42 5.37
C CYS A 150 -2.75 -10.57 4.10
N ALA A 151 -3.01 -11.16 2.92
CA ALA A 151 -3.02 -10.42 1.66
C ALA A 151 -4.10 -9.31 1.65
N LEU A 152 -5.29 -9.62 2.15
CA LEU A 152 -6.37 -8.64 2.28
C LEU A 152 -6.05 -7.55 3.31
N THR A 153 -5.44 -7.92 4.45
CA THR A 153 -5.02 -6.95 5.48
C THR A 153 -3.97 -6.00 4.92
N LEU A 154 -2.96 -6.50 4.20
CA LEU A 154 -1.96 -5.66 3.53
C LEU A 154 -2.60 -4.76 2.46
N MET A 155 -3.62 -5.22 1.74
CA MET A 155 -4.39 -4.37 0.82
C MET A 155 -5.19 -3.27 1.56
N SER A 156 -5.75 -3.59 2.72
CA SER A 156 -6.54 -2.64 3.51
C SER A 156 -5.72 -1.45 4.01
N THR A 157 -4.40 -1.56 4.07
CA THR A 157 -3.53 -0.44 4.43
C THR A 157 -3.58 0.70 3.43
N THR A 158 -4.05 0.47 2.19
CA THR A 158 -4.33 1.55 1.24
C THR A 158 -5.33 2.56 1.80
N ILE A 159 -6.28 2.12 2.63
CA ILE A 159 -7.21 2.98 3.35
C ILE A 159 -6.46 3.87 4.34
N LEU A 160 -5.54 3.28 5.12
CA LEU A 160 -4.75 4.02 6.11
C LEU A 160 -3.84 5.06 5.44
N ILE A 161 -3.15 4.70 4.36
CA ILE A 161 -2.30 5.64 3.61
C ILE A 161 -3.16 6.75 2.98
N SER A 162 -4.33 6.39 2.43
CA SER A 162 -5.26 7.37 1.85
C SER A 162 -5.82 8.36 2.87
N ALA A 163 -5.74 8.06 4.17
CA ALA A 163 -6.12 9.00 5.23
C ALA A 163 -5.18 10.22 5.32
N LEU A 164 -4.02 10.19 4.65
CA LEU A 164 -3.14 11.34 4.49
C LEU A 164 -3.56 12.26 3.33
N ALA A 165 -4.44 11.80 2.43
CA ALA A 165 -4.88 12.57 1.27
C ALA A 165 -5.59 13.90 1.63
N PRO A 166 -6.40 14.00 2.69
CA PRO A 166 -6.97 15.27 3.14
C PRO A 166 -5.93 16.35 3.43
N MET A 167 -4.74 15.98 3.93
CA MET A 167 -3.65 16.94 4.17
C MET A 167 -3.15 17.53 2.84
N GLY A 168 -2.93 16.68 1.82
CA GLY A 168 -2.55 17.13 0.49
C GLY A 168 -3.64 17.98 -0.19
N ALA A 169 -4.90 17.57 -0.06
CA ALA A 169 -6.03 18.34 -0.58
C ALA A 169 -6.18 19.70 0.11
N ALA A 170 -5.96 19.78 1.42
CA ALA A 170 -5.96 21.03 2.17
C ALA A 170 -4.82 21.95 1.70
N MET A 171 -3.61 21.44 1.48
CA MET A 171 -2.51 22.22 0.93
C MET A 171 -2.87 22.77 -0.46
N LEU A 172 -3.38 21.94 -1.37
CA LEU A 172 -3.82 22.37 -2.70
C LEU A 172 -4.90 23.46 -2.63
N PHE A 173 -5.84 23.34 -1.70
CA PHE A 173 -6.90 24.32 -1.49
C PHE A 173 -6.38 25.66 -0.93
N VAL A 174 -5.33 25.64 -0.10
CA VAL A 174 -4.67 26.87 0.37
C VAL A 174 -4.00 27.60 -0.79
N PHE A 175 -3.36 26.87 -1.72
CA PHE A 175 -2.75 27.47 -2.92
C PHE A 175 -3.79 28.00 -3.91
N ASP A 176 -4.94 27.32 -4.01
CA ASP A 176 -6.02 27.65 -4.94
C ASP A 176 -7.39 27.55 -4.24
N GLN A 177 -7.85 28.68 -3.71
CA GLN A 177 -9.12 28.78 -2.97
C GLN A 177 -10.36 28.52 -3.84
N SER A 178 -10.21 28.51 -5.17
CA SER A 178 -11.28 28.08 -6.07
C SER A 178 -11.58 26.58 -5.93
N GLY A 179 -10.65 25.81 -5.39
CA GLY A 179 -10.76 24.36 -5.27
C GLY A 179 -10.55 23.58 -6.56
N LEU A 180 -10.33 24.27 -7.70
CA LEU A 180 -10.13 23.62 -8.99
C LEU A 180 -8.92 22.70 -8.98
N SER A 181 -7.83 23.09 -8.30
CA SER A 181 -6.64 22.26 -8.14
C SER A 181 -6.93 20.93 -7.46
N VAL A 182 -7.80 20.92 -6.44
CA VAL A 182 -8.26 19.70 -5.78
C VAL A 182 -9.12 18.85 -6.72
N ILE A 183 -10.08 19.47 -7.43
CA ILE A 183 -10.95 18.74 -8.37
C ILE A 183 -10.15 18.15 -9.53
N TRP A 184 -9.12 18.84 -10.05
CA TRP A 184 -8.22 18.34 -11.09
C TRP A 184 -7.26 17.25 -10.59
N SER A 185 -6.87 17.27 -9.32
CA SER A 185 -6.06 16.19 -8.75
C SER A 185 -6.80 14.84 -8.74
N PHE A 186 -8.13 14.86 -8.60
CA PHE A 186 -8.94 13.64 -8.58
C PHE A 186 -8.88 12.81 -9.88
N PRO A 187 -9.15 13.35 -11.08
CA PRO A 187 -9.02 12.60 -12.33
C PRO A 187 -7.56 12.22 -12.62
N VAL A 188 -6.56 12.96 -12.14
CA VAL A 188 -5.15 12.52 -12.21
C VAL A 188 -4.94 11.25 -11.40
N CYS A 189 -5.47 11.18 -10.17
CA CYS A 189 -5.45 9.94 -9.38
C CYS A 189 -6.17 8.79 -10.08
N LEU A 190 -7.34 9.03 -10.69
CA LEU A 190 -8.07 8.01 -11.45
C LEU A 190 -7.29 7.54 -12.70
N LEU A 191 -6.61 8.46 -13.39
CA LEU A 191 -5.76 8.14 -14.53
C LEU A 191 -4.58 7.25 -14.09
N LEU A 192 -3.89 7.61 -13.01
CA LEU A 192 -2.81 6.78 -12.44
C LEU A 192 -3.33 5.40 -12.03
N ALA A 193 -4.53 5.34 -11.44
CA ALA A 193 -5.18 4.09 -11.09
C ALA A 193 -5.42 3.21 -12.33
N ILE A 194 -5.87 3.77 -13.46
CA ILE A 194 -6.05 3.04 -14.72
C ILE A 194 -4.71 2.62 -15.30
N LEU A 195 -3.73 3.53 -15.38
CA LEU A 195 -2.42 3.28 -15.98
C LEU A 195 -1.71 2.09 -15.33
N VAL A 196 -1.88 1.92 -14.02
CA VAL A 196 -1.30 0.79 -13.29
C VAL A 196 -2.12 -0.51 -13.47
N LEU A 197 -3.42 -0.45 -13.74
CA LEU A 197 -4.22 -1.65 -14.04
C LEU A 197 -4.02 -2.15 -15.49
N LEU A 198 -3.69 -1.27 -16.44
CA LEU A 198 -3.60 -1.60 -17.87
C LEU A 198 -2.66 -2.79 -18.17
N PRO A 199 -1.43 -2.85 -17.63
CA PRO A 199 -0.49 -3.92 -17.97
C PRO A 199 -0.87 -5.28 -17.35
N ALA A 200 -1.74 -5.30 -16.34
CA ALA A 200 -2.11 -6.54 -15.66
C ALA A 200 -2.95 -7.47 -16.55
N ARG A 201 -3.81 -6.89 -17.42
CA ARG A 201 -4.76 -7.49 -18.41
C ARG A 201 -5.67 -8.65 -17.94
N HIS A 202 -5.19 -9.56 -17.11
CA HIS A 202 -5.91 -10.64 -16.46
C HIS A 202 -5.59 -10.58 -14.96
N PHE A 203 -6.59 -10.28 -14.12
CA PHE A 203 -6.42 -10.20 -12.66
C PHE A 203 -6.62 -11.54 -11.95
N ASP A 204 -7.06 -12.56 -12.67
CA ASP A 204 -7.32 -13.86 -12.08
C ASP A 204 -5.99 -14.51 -11.63
N PHE A 205 -6.01 -15.09 -10.44
CA PHE A 205 -4.92 -15.87 -9.86
C PHE A 205 -5.13 -17.37 -10.09
N ASP A 206 -5.75 -17.72 -11.22
CA ASP A 206 -6.14 -19.10 -11.53
C ASP A 206 -4.98 -19.95 -12.08
N GLU A 207 -3.89 -19.29 -12.49
CA GLU A 207 -2.68 -19.91 -13.01
C GLU A 207 -1.76 -20.41 -11.90
N ALA A 208 -0.88 -21.38 -12.19
CA ALA A 208 0.11 -21.79 -11.21
C ALA A 208 1.06 -20.63 -10.85
N PRO A 209 1.41 -20.46 -9.56
CA PRO A 209 2.34 -19.41 -9.15
C PRO A 209 3.70 -19.59 -9.83
N ARG A 210 4.28 -18.48 -10.28
CA ARG A 210 5.60 -18.48 -10.94
C ARG A 210 6.70 -18.84 -9.94
N GLN A 211 7.76 -19.50 -10.43
CA GLN A 211 8.97 -19.70 -9.62
C GLN A 211 9.63 -18.35 -9.31
N ARG A 212 9.94 -18.12 -8.03
CA ARG A 212 10.28 -16.80 -7.47
C ARG A 212 11.79 -16.59 -7.27
N HIS A 213 12.52 -17.66 -6.99
CA HIS A 213 13.85 -17.56 -6.40
C HIS A 213 14.92 -17.35 -7.48
N LYS A 214 15.41 -16.10 -7.59
CA LYS A 214 16.70 -15.80 -8.20
C LYS A 214 17.72 -15.62 -7.06
N PRO A 215 18.63 -16.58 -6.85
CA PRO A 215 19.58 -16.52 -5.75
C PRO A 215 20.53 -15.33 -5.94
N LEU A 216 20.74 -14.54 -4.87
CA LEU A 216 21.81 -13.53 -4.82
C LEU A 216 23.00 -14.08 -4.01
N PRO A 217 24.23 -13.66 -4.34
CA PRO A 217 25.41 -14.05 -3.57
C PRO A 217 25.34 -13.49 -2.15
N GLN A 218 25.70 -14.31 -1.18
CA GLN A 218 25.70 -13.94 0.23
C GLN A 218 26.73 -12.85 0.51
N HIS A 219 26.35 -11.87 1.33
CA HIS A 219 27.26 -10.80 1.75
C HIS A 219 27.12 -10.54 3.25
N GLU A 220 28.23 -10.65 3.97
CA GLU A 220 28.24 -10.32 5.40
C GLU A 220 28.17 -8.81 5.58
N ARG A 221 27.14 -8.34 6.30
CA ARG A 221 26.99 -6.93 6.67
C ARG A 221 27.03 -6.79 8.18
N SER A 222 27.68 -5.75 8.69
CA SER A 222 27.70 -5.46 10.13
C SER A 222 26.30 -5.07 10.61
N PRO A 223 25.69 -5.81 11.56
CA PRO A 223 24.38 -5.48 12.11
C PRO A 223 24.33 -4.10 12.77
N VAL A 224 25.44 -3.69 13.38
CA VAL A 224 25.57 -2.39 14.07
C VAL A 224 25.51 -1.24 13.06
N VAL A 225 26.18 -1.39 11.91
CA VAL A 225 26.17 -0.37 10.84
C VAL A 225 24.75 -0.21 10.28
N VAL A 226 24.04 -1.32 10.07
CA VAL A 226 22.62 -1.30 9.63
C VAL A 226 21.75 -0.52 10.63
N ALA A 227 21.89 -0.79 11.93
CA ALA A 227 21.14 -0.08 12.97
C ALA A 227 21.45 1.42 12.97
N ILE A 228 22.73 1.81 12.92
CA ILE A 228 23.16 3.22 12.96
C ILE A 228 22.60 3.99 11.77
N ILE A 229 22.65 3.43 10.55
CA ILE A 229 22.15 4.11 9.36
C ILE A 229 20.66 4.42 9.50
N PHE A 230 19.85 3.47 9.99
CA PHE A 230 18.42 3.71 10.17
C PHE A 230 18.08 4.55 11.41
N LEU A 231 18.94 4.58 12.42
CA LEU A 231 18.81 5.49 13.57
C LEU A 231 19.17 6.94 13.21
N MET A 232 19.94 7.17 12.15
CA MET A 232 20.36 8.52 11.75
C MET A 232 19.17 9.44 11.48
N LEU A 233 18.12 8.96 10.81
CA LEU A 233 16.93 9.76 10.50
C LEU A 233 16.14 10.20 11.74
N PRO A 234 15.73 9.32 12.67
CA PRO A 234 15.04 9.74 13.89
C PRO A 234 15.93 10.61 14.79
N ILE A 235 17.25 10.37 14.84
CA ILE A 235 18.19 11.25 15.55
C ILE A 235 18.21 12.64 14.91
N LEU A 236 18.28 12.73 13.59
CA LEU A 236 18.25 14.00 12.87
C LEU A 236 16.93 14.75 13.11
N LEU A 237 15.79 14.05 13.01
CA LEU A 237 14.46 14.62 13.30
C LEU A 237 14.38 15.14 14.75
N PHE A 238 14.92 14.39 15.70
CA PHE A 238 14.98 14.81 17.11
C PHE A 238 15.82 16.08 17.28
N LEU A 239 17.00 16.15 16.64
CA LEU A 239 17.88 17.32 16.70
C LEU A 239 17.25 18.55 16.03
N ILE A 240 16.59 18.38 14.88
CA ILE A 240 15.86 19.46 14.19
C ILE A 240 14.68 19.93 15.07
N GLY A 241 13.93 18.99 15.65
CA GLY A 241 12.83 19.31 16.58
C GLY A 241 13.32 20.09 17.80
N LEU A 242 14.44 19.68 18.39
CA LEU A 242 15.08 20.38 19.49
C LEU A 242 15.49 21.80 19.06
N GLY A 243 16.18 21.94 17.94
CA GLY A 243 16.62 23.23 17.42
C GLY A 243 15.44 24.18 17.14
N THR A 244 14.41 23.70 16.45
CA THR A 244 13.24 24.52 16.11
C THR A 244 12.47 24.97 17.35
N HIS A 245 12.40 24.12 18.38
CA HIS A 245 11.79 24.49 19.66
C HIS A 245 12.58 25.58 20.40
N PHE A 246 13.91 25.43 20.51
CA PHE A 246 14.74 26.41 21.22
C PHE A 246 14.94 27.72 20.47
N PHE A 247 15.01 27.69 19.14
CA PHE A 247 15.28 28.87 18.31
C PHE A 247 14.03 29.49 17.68
N GLN A 248 12.84 28.91 17.90
CA GLN A 248 11.57 29.34 17.31
C GLN A 248 11.60 29.52 15.78
N VAL A 249 12.40 28.68 15.10
CA VAL A 249 12.54 28.71 13.64
C VAL A 249 11.55 27.73 13.01
N ASN A 250 10.84 28.18 11.97
CA ASN A 250 9.99 27.29 11.18
C ASN A 250 10.85 26.44 10.23
N VAL A 251 10.71 25.11 10.31
CA VAL A 251 11.48 24.16 9.50
C VAL A 251 11.23 24.36 8.00
N PHE A 252 9.98 24.60 7.64
CA PHE A 252 9.57 24.65 6.23
C PHE A 252 10.05 25.90 5.50
N ASP A 253 10.39 26.96 6.24
CA ASP A 253 10.87 28.22 5.68
C ASP A 253 12.42 28.28 5.61
N ASN A 254 13.10 27.29 6.20
CA ASN A 254 14.55 27.32 6.37
C ASN A 254 15.25 26.18 5.63
N VAL A 255 15.88 26.53 4.51
CA VAL A 255 16.62 25.62 3.62
C VAL A 255 17.73 24.87 4.36
N PHE A 256 18.35 25.45 5.39
CA PHE A 256 19.41 24.81 6.17
C PHE A 256 18.92 23.58 6.96
N PHE A 257 17.64 23.54 7.35
CA PHE A 257 17.04 22.36 7.97
C PHE A 257 16.41 21.42 6.95
N LEU A 258 15.80 21.99 5.91
CA LEU A 258 15.04 21.23 4.92
C LEU A 258 15.94 20.36 4.02
N VAL A 259 17.06 20.89 3.52
CA VAL A 259 17.96 20.14 2.61
C VAL A 259 18.58 18.91 3.30
N PRO A 260 19.21 19.01 4.49
CA PRO A 260 19.74 17.84 5.18
C PRO A 260 18.66 16.81 5.52
N LEU A 261 17.46 17.27 5.89
CA LEU A 261 16.34 16.39 6.20
C LEU A 261 15.90 15.58 4.97
N VAL A 262 15.74 16.24 3.82
CA VAL A 262 15.36 15.57 2.56
C VAL A 262 16.46 14.60 2.12
N CYS A 263 17.73 15.00 2.18
CA CYS A 263 18.86 14.13 1.84
C CYS A 263 18.94 12.90 2.77
N ALA A 264 18.77 13.09 4.08
CA ALA A 264 18.78 12.01 5.06
C ALA A 264 17.59 11.06 4.87
N ALA A 265 16.39 11.60 4.62
CA ALA A 265 15.20 10.80 4.34
C ALA A 265 15.37 9.98 3.05
N ALA A 266 15.85 10.61 1.97
CA ALA A 266 16.13 9.93 0.71
C ALA A 266 17.19 8.83 0.88
N GLY A 267 18.31 9.13 1.54
CA GLY A 267 19.38 8.17 1.82
C GLY A 267 18.89 6.98 2.66
N ALA A 268 18.10 7.25 3.71
CA ALA A 268 17.50 6.21 4.55
C ALA A 268 16.54 5.31 3.74
N ILE A 269 15.68 5.89 2.90
CA ILE A 269 14.74 5.13 2.05
C ILE A 269 15.51 4.28 1.03
N ILE A 270 16.54 4.83 0.39
CA ILE A 270 17.36 4.10 -0.59
C ILE A 270 18.10 2.94 0.07
N TYR A 271 18.75 3.19 1.22
CA TYR A 271 19.47 2.15 1.95
C TYR A 271 18.52 1.08 2.50
N PHE A 272 17.32 1.48 2.94
CA PHE A 272 16.25 0.57 3.35
C PHE A 272 15.82 -0.34 2.21
N ALA A 273 15.54 0.24 1.04
CA ALA A 273 15.18 -0.52 -0.16
C ALA A 273 16.28 -1.53 -0.53
N TYR A 274 17.53 -1.07 -0.52
CA TYR A 274 18.72 -1.89 -0.78
C TYR A 274 18.84 -3.05 0.21
N TRP A 275 18.74 -2.77 1.52
CA TRP A 275 18.87 -3.78 2.57
C TRP A 275 17.79 -4.85 2.46
N VAL A 276 16.51 -4.45 2.34
CA VAL A 276 15.38 -5.39 2.21
C VAL A 276 15.52 -6.25 0.96
N HIS A 277 15.92 -5.65 -0.17
CA HIS A 277 16.12 -6.36 -1.43
C HIS A 277 17.19 -7.46 -1.27
N HIS A 278 18.36 -7.08 -0.75
CA HIS A 278 19.47 -8.00 -0.61
C HIS A 278 19.22 -9.11 0.41
N ILE A 279 18.71 -8.80 1.60
CA ILE A 279 18.53 -9.82 2.65
C ILE A 279 17.58 -10.94 2.21
N HIS A 280 16.52 -10.60 1.46
CA HIS A 280 15.59 -11.60 0.91
C HIS A 280 16.23 -12.42 -0.21
N GLY A 281 17.02 -11.79 -1.10
CA GLY A 281 17.69 -12.50 -2.19
C GLY A 281 18.82 -13.41 -1.73
N GLU A 282 19.57 -13.01 -0.71
CA GLU A 282 20.65 -13.80 -0.10
C GLU A 282 20.10 -15.00 0.67
N LEU A 283 19.04 -14.79 1.47
CA LEU A 283 18.39 -15.89 2.18
C LEU A 283 17.73 -16.87 1.21
N ALA A 284 17.13 -16.38 0.11
CA ALA A 284 16.64 -17.22 -0.97
C ALA A 284 17.75 -18.03 -1.65
N GLY A 285 18.94 -17.43 -1.81
CA GLY A 285 20.12 -18.12 -2.36
C GLY A 285 20.69 -19.19 -1.44
N ALA A 286 20.62 -19.00 -0.13
CA ALA A 286 21.07 -20.01 0.84
C ALA A 286 20.16 -21.23 0.92
N ALA A 287 18.83 -21.04 0.86
CA ALA A 287 17.85 -22.12 0.75
C ALA A 287 16.49 -21.58 0.27
N ALA A 288 15.93 -22.14 -0.81
CA ALA A 288 14.62 -21.75 -1.27
C ALA A 288 13.53 -22.09 -0.23
N SER A 289 12.61 -21.16 0.03
CA SER A 289 11.42 -21.38 0.87
C SER A 289 10.21 -20.75 0.22
N GLN A 290 9.05 -21.40 0.32
CA GLN A 290 7.78 -20.85 -0.15
C GLN A 290 7.32 -19.61 0.64
N ARG A 291 7.83 -19.43 1.86
CA ARG A 291 7.57 -18.25 2.71
C ARG A 291 8.42 -17.03 2.33
N LEU A 292 9.52 -17.23 1.60
CA LEU A 292 10.36 -16.13 1.13
C LEU A 292 9.68 -15.38 0.00
N LEU A 293 9.65 -14.06 0.15
CA LEU A 293 9.24 -13.13 -0.88
C LEU A 293 10.35 -12.95 -1.90
N THR A 294 9.96 -12.54 -3.11
CA THR A 294 10.93 -12.00 -4.06
C THR A 294 11.56 -10.72 -3.48
N PRO A 295 12.85 -10.44 -3.77
CA PRO A 295 13.51 -9.20 -3.35
C PRO A 295 12.69 -7.94 -3.66
N LEU A 296 12.13 -7.86 -4.86
CA LEU A 296 11.27 -6.74 -5.28
C LEU A 296 9.98 -6.67 -4.44
N GLY A 297 9.27 -7.80 -4.28
CA GLY A 297 8.03 -7.83 -3.50
C GLY A 297 8.25 -7.44 -2.04
N ALA A 298 9.35 -7.90 -1.43
CA ALA A 298 9.75 -7.50 -0.09
C ALA A 298 10.03 -6.00 0.01
N THR A 299 10.80 -5.42 -0.92
CA THR A 299 11.07 -3.98 -0.95
C THR A 299 9.79 -3.16 -1.07
N LEU A 300 8.86 -3.57 -1.95
CA LEU A 300 7.59 -2.87 -2.14
C LEU A 300 6.73 -2.90 -0.87
N ILE A 301 6.64 -4.04 -0.18
CA ILE A 301 5.90 -4.14 1.10
C ILE A 301 6.54 -3.26 2.16
N ALA A 302 7.86 -3.32 2.27
CA ALA A 302 8.58 -2.60 3.31
C ALA A 302 8.37 -1.08 3.19
N ILE A 303 8.33 -0.56 1.96
CA ILE A 303 8.22 0.88 1.68
C ILE A 303 6.77 1.36 1.68
N PHE A 304 5.88 0.64 0.99
CA PHE A 304 4.55 1.15 0.69
C PHE A 304 3.44 0.63 1.61
N VAL A 305 3.69 -0.43 2.38
CA VAL A 305 2.65 -1.05 3.21
C VAL A 305 2.94 -0.73 4.68
N PRO A 306 2.09 0.06 5.36
CA PRO A 306 2.10 0.15 6.81
C PRO A 306 2.11 -1.26 7.44
N LEU A 307 2.96 -1.47 8.44
CA LEU A 307 3.21 -2.78 9.06
C LEU A 307 3.90 -3.82 8.15
N GLY A 308 4.24 -3.46 6.91
CA GLY A 308 4.96 -4.33 5.99
C GLY A 308 6.29 -4.78 6.56
N LEU A 309 7.09 -3.86 7.11
CA LEU A 309 8.37 -4.19 7.75
C LEU A 309 8.23 -5.17 8.93
N PRO A 310 7.35 -4.94 9.93
CA PRO A 310 7.07 -5.94 10.98
C PRO A 310 6.76 -7.33 10.44
N VAL A 311 5.89 -7.44 9.43
CA VAL A 311 5.55 -8.73 8.81
C VAL A 311 6.78 -9.37 8.16
N LEU A 312 7.56 -8.60 7.40
CA LEU A 312 8.77 -9.11 6.75
C LEU A 312 9.78 -9.62 7.75
N VAL A 313 10.11 -8.81 8.75
CA VAL A 313 11.09 -9.17 9.79
C VAL A 313 10.63 -10.43 10.53
N MET A 314 9.34 -10.55 10.85
CA MET A 314 8.78 -11.77 11.44
C MET A 314 8.98 -13.00 10.57
N THR A 315 8.60 -12.92 9.30
CA THR A 315 8.73 -14.05 8.37
C THR A 315 10.18 -14.48 8.18
N LEU A 316 11.12 -13.53 8.19
CA LEU A 316 12.55 -13.79 8.15
C LEU A 316 13.05 -14.45 9.43
N GLY A 317 12.59 -13.99 10.60
CA GLY A 317 12.94 -14.55 11.90
C GLY A 317 12.51 -16.01 12.05
N ASP A 318 11.25 -16.31 11.70
CA ASP A 318 10.72 -17.68 11.71
C ASP A 318 11.50 -18.59 10.77
N LEU A 319 11.79 -18.11 9.56
CA LEU A 319 12.55 -18.86 8.57
C LEU A 319 13.99 -19.17 9.03
N LEU A 320 14.67 -18.19 9.65
CA LEU A 320 16.00 -18.40 10.20
C LEU A 320 15.99 -19.42 11.34
N ASN A 321 14.97 -19.36 12.22
CA ASN A 321 14.80 -20.32 13.31
C ASN A 321 14.47 -21.72 12.79
N ASP A 322 13.58 -21.85 11.82
CA ASP A 322 13.22 -23.13 11.19
C ASP A 322 14.47 -23.80 10.60
N ARG A 323 15.30 -23.07 9.83
CA ARG A 323 16.54 -23.59 9.23
C ARG A 323 17.54 -24.11 10.25
N VAL A 324 17.64 -23.45 11.40
CA VAL A 324 18.59 -23.85 12.46
C VAL A 324 18.03 -25.01 13.29
N ARG A 325 16.71 -25.07 13.47
CA ARG A 325 16.02 -26.23 14.06
C ARG A 325 16.19 -27.48 13.20
N ASP A 326 16.09 -27.36 11.88
CA ASP A 326 16.34 -28.47 10.94
C ASP A 326 17.79 -29.00 11.03
N ARG A 327 18.72 -28.16 11.50
CA ARG A 327 20.12 -28.51 11.78
C ARG A 327 20.37 -28.96 13.23
N GLY A 328 19.32 -29.18 14.02
CA GLY A 328 19.43 -29.64 15.42
C GLY A 328 19.95 -28.60 16.41
N LYS A 329 19.97 -27.32 16.04
CA LYS A 329 20.42 -26.21 16.89
C LYS A 329 19.21 -25.45 17.47
N GLY A 330 19.41 -24.77 18.60
CA GLY A 330 18.40 -23.92 19.23
C GLY A 330 18.04 -22.67 18.39
N ALA A 331 16.97 -21.97 18.76
CA ALA A 331 16.52 -20.77 18.04
C ALA A 331 17.62 -19.69 17.96
N LEU A 332 17.81 -19.12 16.76
CA LEU A 332 18.75 -18.04 16.52
C LEU A 332 18.24 -16.69 17.05
N ILE A 333 16.93 -16.46 16.94
CA ILE A 333 16.29 -15.18 17.19
C ILE A 333 15.04 -15.40 18.06
N SER A 334 14.89 -14.60 19.11
CA SER A 334 13.64 -14.58 19.88
C SER A 334 12.55 -13.84 19.10
N ILE A 335 11.50 -14.56 18.68
CA ILE A 335 10.36 -14.00 17.93
C ILE A 335 9.61 -12.95 18.73
N THR A 336 9.44 -13.16 20.04
CA THR A 336 8.76 -12.18 20.93
C THR A 336 9.50 -10.84 20.93
N TRP A 337 10.82 -10.85 21.13
CA TRP A 337 11.62 -9.62 21.12
C TRP A 337 11.68 -9.00 19.73
N LEU A 338 11.71 -9.83 18.69
CA LEU A 338 11.64 -9.36 17.31
C LEU A 338 10.33 -8.60 17.05
N ALA A 339 9.20 -9.04 17.62
CA ALA A 339 7.90 -8.36 17.53
C ALA A 339 7.95 -6.97 18.12
N VAL A 340 8.38 -6.92 19.39
CA VAL A 340 8.47 -5.68 20.16
C VAL A 340 9.35 -4.68 19.43
N TRP A 341 10.55 -5.10 19.01
CA TRP A 341 11.48 -4.20 18.33
C TRP A 341 11.06 -3.84 16.91
N SER A 342 10.33 -4.70 16.20
CA SER A 342 9.86 -4.37 14.85
C SER A 342 8.88 -3.19 14.83
N VAL A 343 8.19 -2.94 15.95
CA VAL A 343 7.25 -1.82 16.11
C VAL A 343 7.91 -0.64 16.81
N LEU A 344 8.62 -0.88 17.92
CA LEU A 344 9.17 0.20 18.76
C LEU A 344 10.47 0.78 18.20
N LEU A 345 11.36 -0.05 17.68
CA LEU A 345 12.67 0.38 17.15
C LEU A 345 13.06 -0.50 15.95
N PRO A 346 12.44 -0.28 14.78
CA PRO A 346 12.69 -1.10 13.59
C PRO A 346 14.17 -1.28 13.21
N PRO A 347 15.07 -0.27 13.38
CA PRO A 347 16.51 -0.45 13.18
C PRO A 347 17.12 -1.61 13.96
N LEU A 348 16.68 -1.82 15.21
CA LEU A 348 17.17 -2.90 16.06
C LEU A 348 16.69 -4.26 15.57
N ALA A 349 15.42 -4.36 15.16
CA ALA A 349 14.87 -5.59 14.60
C ALA A 349 15.58 -6.00 13.29
N MET A 350 15.90 -5.03 12.42
CA MET A 350 16.70 -5.26 11.21
C MET A 350 18.11 -5.77 11.55
N ALA A 351 18.76 -5.20 12.57
CA ALA A 351 20.06 -5.68 13.03
C ALA A 351 19.98 -7.11 13.60
N MET A 352 18.92 -7.47 14.33
CA MET A 352 18.70 -8.84 14.81
C MET A 352 18.61 -9.84 13.65
N ILE A 353 17.86 -9.50 12.58
CA ILE A 353 17.78 -10.31 11.37
C ILE A 353 19.13 -10.42 10.66
N GLN A 354 19.84 -9.30 10.49
CA GLN A 354 21.15 -9.33 9.84
C GLN A 354 22.15 -10.22 10.60
N ASN A 355 22.15 -10.15 11.93
CA ASN A 355 22.99 -11.01 12.77
C ASN A 355 22.63 -12.49 12.62
N GLY A 356 21.33 -12.81 12.60
CA GLY A 356 20.85 -14.18 12.36
C GLY A 356 21.20 -14.70 10.97
N ALA A 357 21.09 -13.86 9.94
CA ALA A 357 21.46 -14.20 8.57
C ALA A 357 22.96 -14.50 8.44
N ASN A 358 23.83 -13.62 8.96
CA ASN A 358 25.28 -13.84 8.95
C ASN A 358 25.67 -15.16 9.63
N LYS A 359 25.07 -15.47 10.79
CA LYS A 359 25.30 -16.76 11.48
C LYS A 359 24.82 -17.97 10.67
N SER A 360 23.75 -17.80 9.89
CA SER A 360 23.24 -18.85 9.01
C SER A 360 24.17 -19.12 7.83
N TYR A 361 24.86 -18.09 7.31
CA TYR A 361 25.85 -18.19 6.23
C TYR A 361 27.11 -18.90 6.73
N ALA A 362 27.64 -18.54 7.90
CA ALA A 362 28.82 -19.16 8.50
C ALA A 362 28.64 -20.65 8.84
N THR A 363 27.42 -21.18 8.74
CA THR A 363 27.09 -22.58 9.01
C THR A 363 26.51 -23.32 7.80
N ALA A 364 26.41 -22.65 6.65
CA ALA A 364 26.08 -23.25 5.35
C ALA A 364 27.38 -23.66 4.65
#